data_AF-A0A815U4P7-F1
#
_entry.id   AF-A0A815U4P7-F1
#
_cell.length_a   1.000
_cell.length_b   1.000
_cell.length_c   1.000
_cell.angle_alpha   90.00
_cell.angle_beta   90.00
_cell.angle_gamma   90.00
#
_symmetry.space_group_name_H-M   'P 1'
#
loop_
_entity.id
_entity.type
_entity.pdbx_description
1 polymer ?
#
loop_
_entity_poly.entity_id
_entity_poly.type
_entity_poly.pdbx_seq_one_letter_code
_entity_poly.pdbx_strand_id
1 'polypeptide(L)'
;LDLSFNLFTEIPIVITQFSSLKHFYFHKNLLVNLKEIHKLVLLKELEHLTLYRNPIEDDIPFLRFYVLCVLPGLKSFNRTPINKGDLKTSGIWQQMNETLRAKISRK
;
A
#
# COMPACT_ATOMS: atom_id res chain seq x y z
N LEU A 1 -8.44 8.31 -10.48
CA LEU A 1 -7.24 8.95 -11.04
C LEU A 1 -6.33 7.86 -11.57
N ASP A 2 -5.93 7.97 -12.82
CA ASP A 2 -5.00 7.05 -13.46
C ASP A 2 -3.69 7.77 -13.77
N LEU A 3 -2.60 7.31 -13.16
CA LEU A 3 -1.23 7.74 -13.40
C LEU A 3 -0.34 6.53 -13.78
N SER A 4 -0.94 5.46 -14.26
CA SER A 4 -0.21 4.27 -14.70
C SER A 4 0.65 4.54 -15.94
N PHE A 5 1.65 3.68 -16.18
CA PHE A 5 2.56 3.78 -17.34
C PHE A 5 3.35 5.09 -17.41
N ASN A 6 3.80 5.58 -16.26
CA ASN A 6 4.65 6.77 -16.15
C ASN A 6 6.02 6.38 -15.56
N LEU A 7 6.83 7.39 -15.21
CA LEU A 7 8.16 7.22 -14.64
C LEU A 7 8.26 7.75 -13.21
N PHE A 8 7.13 7.78 -12.48
CA PHE A 8 7.12 8.31 -11.12
C PHE A 8 7.91 7.39 -10.18
N THR A 9 8.90 7.95 -9.50
CA THR A 9 9.64 7.29 -8.42
C THR A 9 8.99 7.47 -7.05
N GLU A 10 8.03 8.40 -6.96
CA GLU A 10 7.31 8.79 -5.76
C GLU A 10 5.84 9.07 -6.08
N ILE A 11 4.97 8.86 -5.09
CA ILE A 11 3.57 9.28 -5.19
C ILE A 11 3.52 10.79 -4.95
N PRO A 12 3.03 11.59 -5.92
CA PRO A 12 2.98 13.05 -5.77
C PRO A 12 2.11 13.45 -4.58
N ILE A 13 2.62 14.30 -3.70
CA ILE A 13 1.89 14.69 -2.48
C ILE A 13 0.56 15.40 -2.79
N VAL A 14 0.48 16.10 -3.93
CA VAL A 14 -0.76 16.75 -4.38
C VAL A 14 -1.94 15.78 -4.50
N ILE A 15 -1.67 14.48 -4.69
CA ILE A 15 -2.72 13.46 -4.73
C ILE A 15 -3.55 13.45 -3.44
N THR A 16 -2.96 13.77 -2.29
CA THR A 16 -3.66 13.76 -1.00
C THR A 16 -4.72 14.86 -0.87
N GLN A 17 -4.78 15.81 -1.80
CA GLN A 17 -5.81 16.85 -1.86
C GLN A 17 -7.13 16.34 -2.46
N PHE A 18 -7.12 15.20 -3.16
CA PHE A 18 -8.32 14.60 -3.73
C PHE A 18 -9.06 13.75 -2.69
N SER A 19 -9.70 14.39 -1.71
CA SER A 19 -10.35 13.73 -0.56
C SER A 19 -11.41 12.68 -0.94
N SER A 20 -12.08 12.85 -2.09
CA SER A 20 -13.09 11.93 -2.63
C SER A 20 -12.54 10.91 -3.63
N LEU A 21 -11.21 10.73 -3.69
CA LEU A 21 -10.59 9.83 -4.64
C LEU A 21 -10.80 8.37 -4.22
N LYS A 22 -11.63 7.65 -4.99
CA LYS A 22 -11.93 6.22 -4.73
C LYS A 22 -11.03 5.23 -5.45
N HIS A 23 -10.54 5.60 -6.63
CA HIS A 23 -9.75 4.72 -7.48
C HIS A 23 -8.43 5.39 -7.83
N PHE A 24 -7.33 4.74 -7.49
CA PHE A 24 -5.99 5.21 -7.82
C PHE A 24 -5.21 4.12 -8.56
N TYR A 25 -4.95 4.37 -9.83
CA TYR A 25 -4.15 3.49 -10.66
C TYR A 25 -2.73 4.06 -10.80
N PHE A 26 -1.74 3.32 -10.28
CA PHE A 26 -0.34 3.76 -10.24
C PHE A 26 0.62 2.63 -10.64
N HIS A 27 0.11 1.60 -11.29
CA HIS A 27 0.90 0.48 -11.80
C HIS A 27 1.83 0.89 -12.94
N LYS A 28 2.90 0.13 -13.19
CA LYS A 28 3.90 0.43 -14.24
C LYS A 28 4.51 1.82 -14.07
N ASN A 29 5.08 2.07 -12.89
CA ASN A 29 5.87 3.24 -12.54
C ASN A 29 7.22 2.77 -11.95
N LEU A 30 7.98 3.66 -11.33
CA LEU A 30 9.30 3.39 -10.75
C LEU A 30 9.30 3.51 -9.21
N LEU A 31 8.16 3.25 -8.57
CA LEU A 31 8.02 3.36 -7.12
C LEU A 31 8.84 2.26 -6.41
N VAL A 32 9.79 2.66 -5.56
CA VAL A 32 10.65 1.73 -4.79
C VAL A 32 10.34 1.76 -3.29
N ASN A 33 9.94 2.92 -2.76
CA ASN A 33 9.93 3.15 -1.32
C ASN A 33 8.55 2.91 -0.68
N LEU A 34 8.50 2.05 0.34
CA LEU A 34 7.30 1.77 1.14
C LEU A 34 6.69 3.00 1.80
N LYS A 35 7.51 4.00 2.17
CA LYS A 35 7.04 5.23 2.81
C LYS A 35 6.04 6.00 1.95
N GLU A 36 6.10 5.81 0.63
CA GLU A 36 5.18 6.46 -0.31
C GLU A 36 3.73 6.03 -0.10
N ILE A 37 3.51 4.78 0.34
CA ILE A 37 2.18 4.24 0.61
C ILE A 37 1.52 4.95 1.80
N HIS A 38 2.31 5.43 2.78
CA HIS A 38 1.78 6.18 3.92
C HIS A 38 1.13 7.51 3.51
N LYS A 39 1.55 8.13 2.40
CA LYS A 39 0.93 9.35 1.88
C LYS A 39 -0.56 9.11 1.57
N LEU A 40 -0.92 7.89 1.17
CA LEU A 40 -2.29 7.52 0.79
C LEU A 40 -3.25 7.40 1.99
N VAL A 41 -2.76 7.38 3.24
CA VAL A 41 -3.60 7.33 4.46
C VAL A 41 -4.54 8.54 4.56
N LEU A 42 -4.20 9.65 3.91
CA LEU A 42 -5.02 10.86 3.85
C LEU A 42 -6.25 10.69 2.95
N LEU A 43 -6.25 9.73 2.03
CA LEU A 43 -7.35 9.46 1.10
C LEU A 43 -8.39 8.55 1.76
N LYS A 44 -9.27 9.13 2.58
CA LYS A 44 -10.24 8.36 3.40
C LYS A 44 -11.26 7.58 2.58
N GLU A 45 -11.55 8.00 1.36
CA GLU A 45 -12.46 7.31 0.44
C GLU A 45 -11.76 6.35 -0.53
N LEU A 46 -10.46 6.11 -0.40
CA LEU A 46 -9.73 5.24 -1.32
C LEU A 46 -10.17 3.78 -1.16
N GLU A 47 -10.73 3.22 -2.24
CA GLU A 47 -11.27 1.86 -2.27
C GLU A 47 -10.43 0.93 -3.16
N HIS A 48 -9.81 1.46 -4.22
CA HIS A 48 -9.13 0.65 -5.23
C HIS A 48 -7.74 1.20 -5.53
N LEU A 49 -6.71 0.36 -5.33
CA LEU A 49 -5.32 0.72 -5.56
C LEU A 49 -4.63 -0.30 -6.47
N THR A 50 -3.83 0.19 -7.44
CA THR A 50 -2.92 -0.66 -8.21
C THR A 50 -1.50 -0.11 -8.17
N LEU A 51 -0.55 -0.96 -7.80
CA LEU A 51 0.88 -0.71 -7.74
C LEU A 51 1.71 -1.73 -8.52
N TYR A 52 1.09 -2.73 -9.17
CA TYR A 52 1.85 -3.79 -9.83
C TYR A 52 2.83 -3.27 -10.89
N ARG A 53 3.91 -4.01 -11.13
CA ARG A 53 5.02 -3.58 -12.01
C ARG A 53 5.61 -2.23 -11.59
N ASN A 54 5.71 -2.01 -10.29
CA ASN A 54 6.65 -1.07 -9.70
C ASN A 54 7.72 -1.87 -8.96
N PRO A 55 8.99 -1.42 -8.88
CA PRO A 55 10.05 -2.14 -8.16
C PRO A 55 9.68 -2.57 -6.74
N ILE A 56 8.90 -1.75 -6.02
CA ILE A 56 8.39 -2.06 -4.68
C ILE A 56 7.62 -3.39 -4.57
N GLU A 57 6.99 -3.85 -5.66
CA GLU A 57 6.27 -5.14 -5.67
C GLU A 57 7.22 -6.33 -5.60
N ASP A 58 8.38 -6.21 -6.25
CA ASP A 58 9.38 -7.28 -6.30
C ASP A 58 10.29 -7.25 -5.05
N ASP A 59 10.64 -6.05 -4.58
CA ASP A 59 11.58 -5.87 -3.47
C ASP A 59 10.97 -6.19 -2.10
N ILE A 60 9.65 -6.11 -1.96
CA ILE A 60 8.96 -6.24 -0.67
C ILE A 60 8.09 -7.49 -0.64
N PRO A 61 8.63 -8.60 -0.08
CA PRO A 61 7.82 -9.74 0.29
C PRO A 61 6.65 -9.28 1.15
N PHE A 62 5.45 -9.80 0.85
CA PHE A 62 4.22 -9.49 1.61
C PHE A 62 3.74 -8.03 1.52
N LEU A 63 4.11 -7.29 0.46
CA LEU A 63 3.62 -5.92 0.20
C LEU A 63 2.10 -5.78 0.38
N ARG A 64 1.31 -6.77 -0.07
CA ARG A 64 -0.15 -6.80 0.12
C ARG A 64 -0.52 -6.59 1.59
N PHE A 65 0.08 -7.32 2.52
CA PHE A 65 -0.28 -7.23 3.93
C PHE A 65 0.16 -5.91 4.54
N TYR A 66 1.31 -5.38 4.15
CA TYR A 66 1.73 -4.03 4.54
C TYR A 66 0.72 -2.98 4.07
N VAL A 67 0.32 -3.01 2.79
CA VAL A 67 -0.70 -2.11 2.23
C VAL A 67 -2.01 -2.19 3.01
N LEU A 68 -2.47 -3.39 3.37
CA LEU A 68 -3.71 -3.57 4.13
C LEU A 68 -3.61 -3.06 5.57
N CYS A 69 -2.43 -3.13 6.20
CA CYS A 69 -2.21 -2.52 7.51
C CYS A 69 -2.28 -0.99 7.42
N VAL A 70 -1.72 -0.40 6.36
CA VAL A 70 -1.68 1.05 6.17
C VAL A 70 -3.03 1.60 5.67
N LEU A 71 -3.72 0.86 4.82
CA LEU A 71 -4.95 1.24 4.11
C LEU A 71 -6.05 0.18 4.32
N PRO A 72 -6.56 0.00 5.56
CA PRO A 72 -7.51 -1.07 5.87
C PRO A 72 -8.88 -0.92 5.19
N GLY A 73 -9.20 0.27 4.65
CA GLY A 73 -10.46 0.55 3.95
C GLY A 73 -10.50 0.12 2.47
N LEU A 74 -9.38 -0.39 1.93
CA LEU A 74 -9.34 -0.82 0.53
C LEU A 74 -10.29 -2.01 0.28
N LYS A 75 -11.00 -1.96 -0.84
CA LYS A 75 -11.83 -3.03 -1.38
C LYS A 75 -11.09 -3.88 -2.41
N SER A 76 -10.13 -3.31 -3.13
CA SER A 76 -9.22 -4.09 -3.99
C SER A 76 -7.80 -3.54 -4.03
N PHE A 77 -6.85 -4.45 -4.19
CA PHE A 77 -5.43 -4.16 -4.38
C PHE A 77 -4.87 -4.98 -5.55
N ASN A 78 -4.13 -4.34 -6.47
CA ASN A 78 -3.58 -4.99 -7.68
C ASN A 78 -4.62 -5.83 -8.45
N ARG A 79 -5.84 -5.28 -8.60
CA ARG A 79 -6.99 -5.92 -9.27
C ARG A 79 -7.52 -7.18 -8.57
N THR A 80 -7.02 -7.50 -7.39
CA THR A 80 -7.56 -8.58 -6.56
C THR A 80 -8.46 -7.99 -5.46
N PRO A 81 -9.68 -8.50 -5.28
CA PRO A 81 -10.54 -8.07 -4.18
C PRO A 81 -9.90 -8.40 -2.83
N ILE A 82 -10.22 -7.61 -1.82
CA ILE A 82 -9.78 -7.81 -0.45
C ILE A 82 -10.93 -8.46 0.32
N ASN A 83 -10.64 -9.57 0.99
CA ASN A 83 -11.62 -10.28 1.81
C ASN A 83 -11.26 -10.22 3.31
N LYS A 84 -12.17 -10.69 4.17
CA LYS A 84 -11.96 -10.71 5.63
C LYS A 84 -10.73 -11.54 6.04
N GLY A 85 -10.40 -12.58 5.28
CA GLY A 85 -9.20 -13.39 5.49
C GLY A 85 -7.92 -12.61 5.24
N ASP A 86 -7.86 -11.81 4.18
CA ASP A 86 -6.73 -10.90 3.90
C ASP A 86 -6.49 -9.94 5.07
N LEU A 87 -7.56 -9.31 5.58
CA LEU A 87 -7.46 -8.38 6.71
C LEU A 87 -6.97 -9.08 7.98
N LYS A 88 -7.49 -10.28 8.28
CA LYS A 88 -7.02 -11.08 9.42
C LYS A 88 -5.54 -11.43 9.29
N THR A 89 -5.11 -11.89 8.12
CA THR A 89 -3.71 -12.23 7.84
C THR A 89 -2.81 -11.01 7.96
N SER A 90 -3.26 -9.84 7.50
CA SER A 90 -2.49 -8.59 7.64
C SER A 90 -2.28 -8.19 9.11
N GLY A 91 -3.30 -8.35 9.96
CA GLY A 91 -3.16 -8.10 11.40
C GLY A 91 -2.18 -9.07 12.08
N ILE A 92 -2.20 -10.35 11.71
CA ILE A 92 -1.22 -11.33 12.20
C ILE A 92 0.20 -10.94 11.76
N TRP A 93 0.37 -10.59 10.49
CA TRP A 93 1.65 -10.13 9.94
C TRP A 93 2.18 -8.90 10.69
N GLN A 94 1.31 -7.93 11.02
CA GLN A 94 1.68 -6.75 11.81
C GLN A 94 2.18 -7.13 13.21
N GLN A 95 1.44 -7.96 13.94
CA GLN A 95 1.82 -8.41 15.28
C GLN A 95 3.16 -9.15 15.29
N MET A 96 3.38 -10.02 14.29
CA MET A 96 4.65 -10.73 14.12
C MET A 96 5.81 -9.75 13.92
N ASN A 97 5.65 -8.74 13.07
CA ASN A 97 6.68 -7.74 12.82
C ASN A 97 6.99 -6.87 14.03
N GLU A 98 5.97 -6.47 14.80
CA GLU A 98 6.15 -5.73 16.06
C GLU A 98 6.93 -6.56 17.08
N THR A 99 6.59 -7.84 17.20
CA THR A 99 7.29 -8.77 18.10
C THR A 99 8.76 -8.95 17.70
N LEU A 100 9.06 -9.08 16.41
CA LEU A 100 10.43 -9.19 15.90
C LEU A 100 11.24 -7.91 16.17
N ARG A 101 10.65 -6.74 15.91
CA ARG A 101 11.28 -5.44 16.19
C ARG A 101 11.60 -5.26 17.67
N ALA A 102 10.67 -5.61 18.56
CA ALA A 102 10.88 -5.54 20.01
C ALA A 102 12.01 -6.47 20.49
N LYS A 103 12.20 -7.63 19.87
CA LYS A 103 13.32 -8.54 20.17
C LYS A 103 14.67 -7.97 19.72
N ILE A 104 14.72 -7.31 18.56
CA ILE A 104 15.94 -6.68 18.03
C ILE A 104 16.35 -5.49 18.89
N SER A 105 15.39 -4.64 19.29
CA SER A 105 15.66 -3.45 20.13
C SER A 105 16.08 -3.76 21.57
N ARG A 106 15.98 -5.02 22.01
CA ARG A 106 16.42 -5.49 23.33
C ARG A 106 17.82 -6.10 23.31
N LYS A 107 18.45 -6.22 22.14
CA LYS A 107 19.87 -6.54 21.96
C LYS A 107 20.66 -5.26 21.75
#